data_AF-A0A5Q5CCH0-F1
#
_entry.id   AF-A0A5Q5CCH0-F1
#
_cell.length_a   1.000
_cell.length_b   1.000
_cell.length_c   1.000
_cell.angle_alpha   90.00
_cell.angle_beta   90.00
_cell.angle_gamma   90.00
#
_symmetry.space_group_name_H-M   'P 1'
#
loop_
_entity.id
_entity.type
_entity.pdbx_description
1 polymer ?
#
loop_
_entity_poly.entity_id
_entity_poly.type
_entity_poly.pdbx_seq_one_letter_code
_entity_poly.pdbx_strand_id
1 'polypeptide(L)'
;MRFSISIPQFDPDGFDADGVKSYLTRAEELDFEGGWVLEQPIGPTPLIAPLELLAYAAACTTRLRLGVGVLVSSLHDPLQLAASVTAVDRLSHGRLDVGVAPGGGRRKFAAFGVARETFVGYFTEGLELMKAAWSDEPRVTFHGRFRDVDDLPIQPKPIQRPHPPIWFGANAPAALARAVRHGDGFLGAGSSSTESFAAAVRVVRRELDEQGRDATRFRIGKRVYLMVDDDATRARERVMTGLERIYGNMAGIDAVPVAGTPDEVAQGLRAVIAAGAQMVLCNPVGATVAEDREQMERLAAEVLPQLA
;
A
#
# COMPACT_ATOMS: atom_id res chain seq x y z
N MET A 1 13.14 12.88 4.01
CA MET A 1 12.65 11.50 3.87
C MET A 1 11.18 11.46 4.28
N ARG A 2 10.37 10.56 3.73
CA ARG A 2 8.95 10.41 4.09
C ARG A 2 8.74 9.10 4.84
N PHE A 3 8.14 9.15 6.02
CA PHE A 3 7.82 7.95 6.79
C PHE A 3 6.31 7.80 6.88
N SER A 4 5.84 6.60 6.56
CA SER A 4 4.45 6.19 6.71
C SER A 4 4.40 4.95 7.59
N ILE A 5 3.23 4.68 8.17
CA ILE A 5 3.02 3.56 9.10
C ILE A 5 1.87 2.68 8.63
N SER A 6 1.91 1.38 8.88
CA SER A 6 0.78 0.50 8.62
C SER A 6 -0.34 0.73 9.62
N ILE A 7 -1.60 0.76 9.16
CA ILE A 7 -2.76 0.80 10.05
C ILE A 7 -3.07 -0.65 10.50
N PRO A 8 -3.29 -0.91 11.80
CA PRO A 8 -3.73 -2.22 12.27
C PRO A 8 -5.04 -2.65 11.59
N GLN A 9 -5.02 -3.84 10.97
CA GLN A 9 -6.12 -4.37 10.17
C GLN A 9 -6.65 -5.72 10.63
N PHE A 10 -5.90 -6.39 11.51
CA PHE A 10 -6.21 -7.72 11.97
C PHE A 10 -7.39 -7.68 12.94
N ASP A 11 -8.37 -8.55 12.71
CA ASP A 11 -9.57 -8.68 13.53
C ASP A 11 -9.80 -10.14 13.94
N PRO A 12 -8.90 -10.75 14.75
CA PRO A 12 -9.04 -12.15 15.16
C PRO A 12 -10.13 -12.36 16.23
N ASP A 13 -10.31 -11.39 17.12
CA ASP A 13 -11.12 -11.53 18.34
C ASP A 13 -12.19 -10.42 18.47
N GLY A 14 -12.36 -9.58 17.45
CA GLY A 14 -13.25 -8.42 17.44
C GLY A 14 -12.51 -7.11 17.17
N PHE A 15 -13.16 -6.21 16.42
CA PHE A 15 -12.53 -4.95 15.98
C PHE A 15 -12.35 -3.98 17.14
N ASP A 16 -11.09 -3.74 17.53
CA ASP A 16 -10.69 -2.78 18.54
C ASP A 16 -10.80 -1.33 18.01
N ALA A 17 -12.03 -0.82 17.92
CA ALA A 17 -12.30 0.51 17.38
C ALA A 17 -11.60 1.63 18.18
N ASP A 18 -11.63 1.55 19.51
CA ASP A 18 -11.01 2.58 20.37
C ASP A 18 -9.48 2.55 20.25
N GLY A 19 -8.88 1.36 20.22
CA GLY A 19 -7.44 1.20 19.98
C GLY A 19 -7.04 1.71 18.61
N VAL A 20 -7.77 1.38 17.54
CA VAL A 20 -7.44 1.84 16.18
C VAL A 20 -7.60 3.35 16.06
N LYS A 21 -8.66 3.95 16.62
CA LYS A 21 -8.80 5.40 16.66
C LYS A 21 -7.64 6.05 17.42
N SER A 22 -7.30 5.51 18.58
CA SER A 22 -6.16 5.98 19.38
C SER A 22 -4.85 5.89 18.61
N TYR A 23 -4.61 4.77 17.92
CA TYR A 23 -3.45 4.55 17.05
C TYR A 23 -3.35 5.61 15.96
N LEU A 24 -4.44 5.86 15.24
CA LEU A 24 -4.50 6.82 14.14
C LEU A 24 -4.20 8.26 14.60
N THR A 25 -4.81 8.69 15.71
CA THR A 25 -4.52 10.00 16.32
C THR A 25 -3.03 10.11 16.67
N ARG A 26 -2.47 9.05 17.25
CA ARG A 26 -1.07 9.04 17.66
C ARG A 26 -0.12 9.07 16.46
N ALA A 27 -0.46 8.41 15.36
CA ALA A 27 0.32 8.50 14.12
C ALA A 27 0.41 9.95 13.61
N GLU A 28 -0.66 10.74 13.73
CA GLU A 28 -0.67 12.17 13.38
C GLU A 28 0.15 13.04 14.32
N GLU A 29 0.12 12.75 15.63
CA GLU A 29 0.92 13.45 16.64
C GLU A 29 2.42 13.20 16.49
N LEU A 30 2.79 12.04 15.94
CA LEU A 30 4.18 11.64 15.67
C LEU A 30 4.64 12.02 14.26
N ASP A 31 3.86 12.83 13.53
CA ASP A 31 4.17 13.35 12.20
C ASP A 31 4.46 12.28 11.13
N PHE A 32 3.86 11.09 11.26
CA PHE A 32 3.84 10.15 10.14
C PHE A 32 3.06 10.77 8.98
N GLU A 33 3.60 10.67 7.75
CA GLU A 33 2.98 11.27 6.58
C GLU A 33 1.68 10.57 6.19
N GLY A 34 1.61 9.25 6.40
CA GLY A 34 0.44 8.47 6.04
C GLY A 34 0.30 7.17 6.80
N GLY A 35 -0.95 6.75 6.97
CA GLY A 35 -1.37 5.45 7.44
C GLY A 35 -1.78 4.57 6.26
N TRP A 36 -1.20 3.37 6.16
CA TRP A 36 -1.41 2.47 5.02
C TRP A 36 -2.00 1.13 5.42
N VAL A 37 -2.96 0.67 4.63
CA VAL A 37 -3.56 -0.67 4.72
C VAL A 37 -3.09 -1.56 3.56
N LEU A 38 -3.40 -2.84 3.60
CA LEU A 38 -3.22 -3.81 2.53
C LEU A 38 -4.53 -4.51 2.21
N GLU A 39 -4.57 -5.21 1.07
CA GLU A 39 -5.74 -5.96 0.66
C GLU A 39 -5.52 -7.48 0.70
N GLN A 40 -6.45 -8.16 1.37
CA GLN A 40 -6.63 -9.60 1.30
C GLN A 40 -8.12 -9.92 1.50
N PRO A 41 -8.95 -9.86 0.45
CA PRO A 41 -10.41 -9.97 0.59
C PRO A 41 -10.85 -11.41 0.93
N ILE A 42 -10.03 -12.39 0.57
CA ILE A 42 -10.21 -13.81 0.91
C ILE A 42 -8.90 -14.39 1.40
N GLY A 43 -8.96 -15.25 2.41
CA GLY A 43 -7.81 -15.92 2.98
C GLY A 43 -8.09 -16.40 4.41
N PRO A 44 -7.14 -17.12 5.01
CA PRO A 44 -7.25 -17.56 6.41
C PRO A 44 -7.05 -16.42 7.41
N THR A 45 -6.49 -15.29 6.97
CA THR A 45 -6.17 -14.15 7.82
C THR A 45 -7.38 -13.21 7.92
N PRO A 46 -7.93 -12.97 9.13
CA PRO A 46 -9.07 -12.08 9.31
C PRO A 46 -8.62 -10.62 9.20
N LEU A 47 -8.73 -10.06 7.99
CA LEU A 47 -8.33 -8.70 7.66
C LEU A 47 -9.54 -7.88 7.24
N ILE A 48 -9.68 -6.70 7.85
CA ILE A 48 -10.71 -5.74 7.48
C ILE A 48 -10.43 -5.19 6.08
N ALA A 49 -11.49 -5.07 5.29
CA ALA A 49 -11.43 -4.53 3.94
C ALA A 49 -10.84 -3.11 3.93
N PRO A 50 -9.89 -2.81 3.02
CA PRO A 50 -9.04 -1.65 3.15
C PRO A 50 -9.79 -0.32 2.97
N LEU A 51 -10.72 -0.21 2.02
CA LEU A 51 -11.38 1.07 1.73
C LEU A 51 -12.35 1.46 2.86
N GLU A 52 -13.01 0.49 3.46
CA GLU A 52 -13.89 0.67 4.62
C GLU A 52 -13.10 1.12 5.84
N LEU A 53 -11.94 0.50 6.10
CA LEU A 53 -11.07 0.94 7.18
C LEU A 53 -10.47 2.32 6.92
N LEU A 54 -10.12 2.65 5.67
CA LEU A 54 -9.65 4.00 5.34
C LEU A 54 -10.78 5.05 5.45
N ALA A 55 -12.04 4.70 5.18
CA ALA A 55 -13.17 5.58 5.44
C ALA A 55 -13.34 5.85 6.95
N TYR A 56 -13.20 4.81 7.79
CA TYR A 56 -13.16 4.97 9.24
C TYR A 56 -11.97 5.84 9.68
N ALA A 57 -10.78 5.60 9.13
CA ALA A 57 -9.58 6.37 9.45
C ALA A 57 -9.70 7.84 9.02
N ALA A 58 -10.39 8.12 7.90
CA ALA A 58 -10.68 9.47 7.43
C ALA A 58 -11.48 10.28 8.46
N ALA A 59 -12.44 9.65 9.14
CA ALA A 59 -13.21 10.28 10.22
C ALA A 59 -12.40 10.48 11.51
N CYS A 60 -11.36 9.68 11.73
CA CYS A 60 -10.52 9.76 12.94
C CYS A 60 -9.33 10.72 12.81
N THR A 61 -9.00 11.18 11.60
CA THR A 61 -7.76 11.93 11.32
C THR A 61 -8.04 13.17 10.48
N THR A 62 -7.15 14.17 10.53
CA THR A 62 -7.35 15.46 9.83
C THR A 62 -6.28 15.81 8.80
N ARG A 63 -5.06 15.29 8.95
CA ARG A 63 -3.87 15.54 8.14
C ARG A 63 -3.27 14.26 7.55
N LEU A 64 -3.35 13.13 8.25
CA LEU A 64 -2.72 11.86 7.84
C LEU A 64 -3.13 11.48 6.42
N ARG A 65 -2.18 11.18 5.53
CA ARG A 65 -2.52 10.56 4.24
C ARG A 65 -3.00 9.13 4.48
N LEU A 66 -3.95 8.69 3.67
CA LEU A 66 -4.61 7.39 3.83
C LEU A 66 -4.30 6.56 2.60
N GLY A 67 -3.52 5.51 2.75
CA GLY A 67 -3.00 4.74 1.62
C GLY A 67 -3.45 3.29 1.64
N VAL A 68 -3.65 2.69 0.47
CA VAL A 68 -3.74 1.23 0.33
C VAL A 68 -2.57 0.71 -0.48
N GLY A 69 -1.80 -0.23 0.07
CA GLY A 69 -0.61 -0.83 -0.53
C GLY A 69 -0.71 -2.36 -0.53
N VAL A 70 -1.35 -3.00 -1.50
CA VAL A 70 -2.07 -2.47 -2.66
C VAL A 70 -3.38 -3.24 -2.83
N LEU A 71 -4.37 -2.64 -3.49
CA LEU A 71 -5.56 -3.31 -4.00
C LEU A 71 -5.17 -4.24 -5.15
N VAL A 72 -5.65 -5.47 -5.13
CA VAL A 72 -5.60 -6.36 -6.29
C VAL A 72 -6.81 -6.02 -7.18
N SER A 73 -6.75 -4.90 -7.90
CA SER A 73 -7.93 -4.36 -8.60
C SER A 73 -8.50 -5.29 -9.68
N SER A 74 -7.75 -6.30 -10.13
CA SER A 74 -8.29 -7.40 -10.95
C SER A 74 -9.40 -8.19 -10.27
N LEU A 75 -9.53 -8.16 -8.93
CA LEU A 75 -10.57 -8.87 -8.18
C LEU A 75 -11.85 -8.05 -8.02
N HIS A 76 -11.87 -6.83 -8.55
CA HIS A 76 -12.97 -5.89 -8.39
C HIS A 76 -13.68 -5.59 -9.70
N ASP A 77 -14.93 -5.14 -9.59
CA ASP A 77 -15.55 -4.39 -10.66
C ASP A 77 -14.92 -2.98 -10.71
N PRO A 78 -14.40 -2.52 -11.86
CA PRO A 78 -13.68 -1.26 -11.95
C PRO A 78 -14.55 -0.04 -11.64
N LEU A 79 -15.84 -0.04 -12.01
CA LEU A 79 -16.71 1.11 -11.74
C LEU A 79 -17.15 1.15 -10.27
N GLN A 80 -17.41 -0.01 -9.67
CA GLN A 80 -17.67 -0.07 -8.22
C GLN A 80 -16.42 0.36 -7.43
N LEU A 81 -15.24 -0.11 -7.81
CA LEU A 81 -13.99 0.28 -7.16
C LEU A 81 -13.72 1.79 -7.32
N ALA A 82 -13.97 2.35 -8.51
CA ALA A 82 -13.86 3.79 -8.75
C ALA A 82 -14.79 4.61 -7.84
N ALA A 83 -16.02 4.14 -7.64
CA ALA A 83 -16.99 4.77 -6.75
C ALA A 83 -16.54 4.70 -5.28
N SER A 84 -16.09 3.54 -4.81
CA SER A 84 -15.60 3.35 -3.43
C SER A 84 -14.36 4.19 -3.14
N VAL A 85 -13.40 4.24 -4.06
CA VAL A 85 -12.23 5.12 -3.98
C VAL A 85 -12.66 6.60 -3.91
N THR A 86 -13.63 7.00 -4.75
CA THR A 86 -14.16 8.37 -4.72
C THR A 86 -14.79 8.69 -3.36
N ALA A 87 -15.53 7.76 -2.76
CA ALA A 87 -16.12 7.96 -1.45
C ALA A 87 -15.04 8.23 -0.39
N VAL A 88 -14.00 7.39 -0.33
CA VAL A 88 -12.88 7.57 0.63
C VAL A 88 -12.11 8.86 0.36
N ASP A 89 -11.85 9.19 -0.91
CA ASP A 89 -11.17 10.43 -1.27
C ASP A 89 -11.96 11.66 -0.79
N ARG A 90 -13.28 11.66 -0.96
CA ARG A 90 -14.15 12.75 -0.50
C ARG A 90 -14.24 12.82 1.02
N LEU A 91 -14.44 11.68 1.69
CA LEU A 91 -14.51 11.59 3.16
C LEU A 91 -13.20 12.02 3.82
N SER A 92 -12.07 11.75 3.17
CA SER A 92 -10.74 12.14 3.64
C SER A 92 -10.33 13.55 3.23
N HIS A 93 -11.17 14.30 2.51
CA HIS A 93 -10.84 15.61 1.97
C HIS A 93 -9.60 15.62 1.05
N GLY A 94 -9.45 14.58 0.22
CA GLY A 94 -8.38 14.46 -0.76
C GLY A 94 -7.06 13.95 -0.18
N ARG A 95 -7.10 13.13 0.88
CA ARG A 95 -5.90 12.56 1.52
C ARG A 95 -5.59 11.13 1.09
N LEU A 96 -6.33 10.58 0.11
CA LEU A 96 -6.21 9.19 -0.30
C LEU A 96 -5.04 8.94 -1.28
N ASP A 97 -4.28 7.86 -1.08
CA ASP A 97 -3.36 7.26 -2.04
C ASP A 97 -3.82 5.84 -2.41
N VAL A 98 -3.96 5.54 -3.70
CA VAL A 98 -4.53 4.28 -4.18
C VAL A 98 -3.44 3.39 -4.77
N GLY A 99 -2.96 2.42 -4.01
CA GLY A 99 -2.09 1.39 -4.54
C GLY A 99 -2.87 0.31 -5.29
N VAL A 100 -2.39 -0.07 -6.47
CA VAL A 100 -3.00 -1.09 -7.32
C VAL A 100 -1.97 -2.12 -7.79
N ALA A 101 -2.43 -3.34 -8.02
CA ALA A 101 -1.69 -4.36 -8.74
C ALA A 101 -2.66 -5.33 -9.43
N PRO A 102 -2.24 -6.01 -10.52
CA PRO A 102 -3.04 -7.07 -11.13
C PRO A 102 -3.15 -8.31 -10.23
N GLY A 103 -2.26 -8.45 -9.24
CA GLY A 103 -2.10 -9.67 -8.46
C GLY A 103 -1.28 -10.73 -9.22
N GLY A 104 -1.48 -12.00 -8.88
CA GLY A 104 -0.77 -13.11 -9.51
C GLY A 104 -0.67 -14.34 -8.61
N GLY A 105 0.11 -15.33 -9.04
CA GLY A 105 0.48 -16.50 -8.23
C GLY A 105 -0.71 -17.27 -7.68
N ARG A 106 -0.90 -17.21 -6.36
CA ARG A 106 -1.88 -17.99 -5.57
C ARG A 106 -3.28 -17.36 -5.50
N ARG A 107 -3.49 -16.19 -6.09
CA ARG A 107 -4.80 -15.52 -6.08
C ARG A 107 -5.86 -16.38 -6.77
N LYS A 108 -7.03 -16.49 -6.15
CA LYS A 108 -8.16 -17.30 -6.66
C LYS A 108 -9.04 -16.45 -7.57
N PHE A 109 -8.51 -16.04 -8.73
CA PHE A 109 -9.23 -15.15 -9.68
C PHE A 109 -10.64 -15.64 -10.03
N ALA A 110 -10.82 -16.96 -10.20
CA ALA A 110 -12.12 -17.55 -10.49
C ALA A 110 -13.19 -17.29 -9.41
N ALA A 111 -12.80 -17.11 -8.14
CA ALA A 111 -13.74 -16.75 -7.07
C ALA A 111 -14.32 -15.34 -7.25
N PHE A 112 -13.68 -14.50 -8.07
CA PHE A 112 -14.10 -13.14 -8.42
C PHE A 112 -14.56 -13.05 -9.88
N GLY A 113 -14.81 -14.18 -10.54
CA GLY A 113 -15.24 -14.22 -11.94
C GLY A 113 -14.17 -13.78 -12.95
N VAL A 114 -12.90 -13.74 -12.56
CA VAL A 114 -11.80 -13.31 -13.45
C VAL A 114 -11.01 -14.50 -13.97
N ALA A 115 -10.79 -14.54 -15.28
CA ALA A 115 -9.99 -15.57 -15.93
C ALA A 115 -8.49 -15.32 -15.70
N ARG A 116 -7.75 -16.38 -15.38
CA ARG A 116 -6.32 -16.31 -15.03
C ARG A 116 -5.44 -15.94 -16.23
N GLU A 117 -5.93 -16.12 -17.44
CA GLU A 117 -5.20 -15.87 -18.68
C GLU A 117 -5.27 -14.38 -19.07
N THR A 118 -6.30 -13.68 -18.59
CA THR A 118 -6.63 -12.32 -19.03
C THR A 118 -6.58 -11.28 -17.91
N PHE A 119 -6.33 -11.67 -16.64
CA PHE A 119 -6.37 -10.78 -15.48
C PHE A 119 -5.50 -9.52 -15.59
N VAL A 120 -4.36 -9.58 -16.28
CA VAL A 120 -3.50 -8.40 -16.52
C VAL A 120 -4.11 -7.45 -17.54
N GLY A 121 -4.76 -7.99 -18.57
CA GLY A 121 -5.54 -7.19 -19.52
C GLY A 121 -6.74 -6.55 -18.83
N TYR A 122 -7.49 -7.35 -18.06
CA TYR A 122 -8.62 -6.88 -17.26
C TYR A 122 -8.19 -5.78 -16.27
N PHE A 123 -7.05 -5.95 -15.61
CA PHE A 123 -6.44 -4.93 -14.76
C PHE A 123 -6.17 -3.61 -15.51
N THR A 124 -5.51 -3.71 -16.66
CA THR A 124 -5.02 -2.52 -17.38
C THR A 124 -6.21 -1.73 -17.93
N GLU A 125 -7.15 -2.41 -18.59
CA GLU A 125 -8.39 -1.80 -19.08
C GLU A 125 -9.27 -1.28 -17.94
N GLY A 126 -9.40 -2.04 -16.86
CA GLY A 126 -10.15 -1.61 -15.68
C GLY A 126 -9.58 -0.33 -15.06
N LEU A 127 -8.25 -0.20 -15.00
CA LEU A 127 -7.61 1.02 -14.52
C LEU A 127 -7.84 2.22 -15.44
N GLU A 128 -7.85 2.01 -16.76
CA GLU A 128 -8.19 3.05 -17.74
C GLU A 128 -9.65 3.51 -17.56
N LEU A 129 -10.58 2.57 -17.38
CA LEU A 129 -11.97 2.89 -17.10
C LEU A 129 -12.15 3.60 -15.75
N MET A 130 -11.42 3.22 -14.70
CA MET A 130 -11.41 3.93 -13.42
C MET A 130 -10.94 5.37 -13.57
N LYS A 131 -9.86 5.61 -14.34
CA LYS A 131 -9.39 6.97 -14.63
C LYS A 131 -10.40 7.78 -15.44
N ALA A 132 -11.07 7.17 -16.42
CA ALA A 132 -12.14 7.81 -17.16
C ALA A 132 -13.30 8.19 -16.22
N ALA A 133 -13.69 7.30 -15.31
CA ALA A 133 -14.73 7.56 -14.31
C ALA A 133 -14.39 8.74 -13.38
N TRP A 134 -13.11 8.90 -13.02
CA TRP A 134 -12.62 9.99 -12.16
C TRP A 134 -12.33 11.30 -12.89
N SER A 135 -12.30 11.30 -14.22
CA SER A 135 -12.09 12.51 -15.02
C SER A 135 -13.17 13.58 -14.73
N ASP A 136 -12.90 14.82 -15.16
CA ASP A 136 -13.86 15.91 -15.06
C ASP A 136 -15.06 15.77 -16.01
N GLU A 137 -15.06 14.77 -16.90
CA GLU A 137 -16.18 14.50 -17.79
C GLU A 137 -17.41 14.04 -16.99
N PRO A 138 -18.57 14.70 -17.16
CA PRO A 138 -19.78 14.34 -16.44
C PRO A 138 -20.34 12.98 -16.85
N ARG A 139 -20.01 12.52 -18.07
CA ARG A 139 -20.45 11.28 -18.69
C ARG A 139 -19.25 10.59 -19.34
N VAL A 140 -19.19 9.27 -19.26
CA VAL A 140 -18.07 8.46 -19.77
C VAL A 140 -18.58 7.51 -20.83
N THR A 141 -17.89 7.49 -21.97
CA THR A 141 -18.01 6.46 -23.01
C THR A 141 -16.69 5.72 -23.10
N PHE A 142 -16.73 4.39 -23.03
CA PHE A 142 -15.56 3.52 -22.99
C PHE A 142 -15.90 2.17 -23.65
N HIS A 143 -15.27 1.90 -24.79
CA HIS A 143 -15.43 0.65 -25.52
C HIS A 143 -14.15 -0.19 -25.42
N GLY A 144 -14.09 -1.04 -24.41
CA GLY A 144 -12.99 -1.95 -24.14
C GLY A 144 -13.29 -3.39 -24.54
N ARG A 145 -12.32 -4.28 -24.31
CA ARG A 145 -12.47 -5.73 -24.50
C ARG A 145 -13.32 -6.37 -23.41
N PHE A 146 -13.22 -5.89 -22.17
CA PHE A 146 -13.89 -6.44 -21.00
C PHE A 146 -15.09 -5.61 -20.56
N ARG A 147 -15.07 -4.30 -20.82
CA ARG A 147 -16.13 -3.37 -20.44
C ARG A 147 -16.59 -2.54 -21.63
N ASP A 148 -17.90 -2.40 -21.72
CA ASP A 148 -18.55 -1.55 -22.71
C ASP A 148 -19.48 -0.59 -21.95
N VAL A 149 -19.23 0.69 -22.08
CA VAL A 149 -19.92 1.77 -21.38
C VAL A 149 -20.25 2.84 -22.41
N ASP A 150 -21.53 3.15 -22.59
CA ASP A 150 -21.99 4.17 -23.52
C ASP A 150 -22.70 5.29 -22.76
N ASP A 151 -22.21 6.52 -22.94
CA ASP A 151 -22.79 7.75 -22.40
C ASP A 151 -23.23 7.66 -20.91
N LEU A 152 -22.41 7.07 -20.04
CA LEU A 152 -22.79 6.78 -18.65
C LEU A 152 -22.48 7.97 -17.73
N PRO A 153 -23.45 8.55 -17.01
CA PRO A 153 -23.18 9.56 -15.99
C PRO A 153 -22.45 8.95 -14.78
N ILE A 154 -21.35 9.56 -14.36
CA ILE A 154 -20.58 9.12 -13.19
C ILE A 154 -20.36 10.30 -12.26
N GLN A 155 -20.99 10.26 -11.08
CA GLN A 155 -20.93 11.28 -10.03
C GLN A 155 -21.02 10.62 -8.63
N PRO A 156 -20.50 11.26 -7.57
CA PRO A 156 -19.65 12.46 -7.59
C PRO A 156 -18.26 12.14 -8.17
N LYS A 157 -17.48 13.18 -8.47
CA LYS A 157 -16.04 13.05 -8.78
C LYS A 157 -15.21 13.06 -7.48
N PRO A 158 -13.99 12.48 -7.48
CA PRO A 158 -13.04 12.66 -6.37
C PRO A 158 -12.79 14.16 -6.10
N ILE A 159 -12.15 14.48 -4.98
CA ILE A 159 -11.59 15.82 -4.74
C ILE A 159 -10.27 15.98 -5.50
N GLN A 160 -9.41 14.96 -5.44
CA GLN A 160 -8.11 15.00 -6.09
C GLN A 160 -8.23 14.99 -7.63
N ARG A 161 -7.34 15.71 -8.31
CA ARG A 161 -7.27 15.83 -9.77
C ARG A 161 -5.88 15.50 -10.31
N PRO A 162 -5.77 14.87 -11.51
CA PRO A 162 -6.87 14.37 -12.34
C PRO A 162 -7.59 13.15 -11.76
N HIS A 163 -6.98 12.48 -10.78
CA HIS A 163 -7.52 11.39 -9.99
C HIS A 163 -6.75 11.31 -8.66
N PRO A 164 -7.17 10.51 -7.67
CA PRO A 164 -6.32 10.18 -6.52
C PRO A 164 -4.96 9.61 -6.98
N PRO A 165 -3.84 9.92 -6.32
CA PRO A 165 -2.52 9.38 -6.70
C PRO A 165 -2.50 7.85 -6.73
N ILE A 166 -1.97 7.28 -7.80
CA ILE A 166 -1.98 5.83 -8.04
C ILE A 166 -0.58 5.26 -7.82
N TRP A 167 -0.45 4.39 -6.83
CA TRP A 167 0.79 3.64 -6.57
C TRP A 167 0.70 2.25 -7.18
N PHE A 168 1.82 1.68 -7.60
CA PHE A 168 1.86 0.33 -8.16
C PHE A 168 2.69 -0.61 -7.30
N GLY A 169 2.12 -1.77 -6.98
CA GLY A 169 2.88 -2.93 -6.52
C GLY A 169 3.36 -3.72 -7.73
N ALA A 170 4.67 -3.91 -7.86
CA ALA A 170 5.27 -4.60 -9.00
C ALA A 170 6.62 -5.24 -8.64
N ASN A 171 6.92 -6.38 -9.25
CA ASN A 171 8.21 -7.07 -9.07
C ASN A 171 8.89 -7.39 -10.41
N ALA A 172 8.14 -7.87 -11.39
CA ALA A 172 8.69 -8.22 -12.70
C ALA A 172 9.01 -6.96 -13.53
N PRO A 173 10.06 -6.96 -14.39
CA PRO A 173 10.40 -5.81 -15.22
C PRO A 173 9.22 -5.26 -16.04
N ALA A 174 8.43 -6.12 -16.68
CA ALA A 174 7.23 -5.70 -17.41
C ALA A 174 6.13 -5.10 -16.51
N ALA A 175 6.09 -5.48 -15.23
CA ALA A 175 5.18 -4.87 -14.26
C ALA A 175 5.68 -3.49 -13.80
N LEU A 176 7.00 -3.31 -13.65
CA LEU A 176 7.62 -2.02 -13.33
C LEU A 176 7.48 -1.02 -14.49
N ALA A 177 7.66 -1.48 -15.73
CA ALA A 177 7.39 -0.67 -16.93
C ALA A 177 5.93 -0.18 -16.97
N ARG A 178 4.97 -1.06 -16.63
CA ARG A 178 3.54 -0.70 -16.52
C ARG A 178 3.29 0.29 -15.38
N ALA A 179 3.94 0.12 -14.24
CA ALA A 179 3.86 1.04 -13.12
C ALA A 179 4.25 2.45 -13.53
N VAL A 180 5.37 2.60 -14.24
CA VAL A 180 5.81 3.90 -14.78
C VAL A 180 4.83 4.46 -15.80
N ARG A 181 4.26 3.62 -16.66
CA ARG A 181 3.30 4.04 -17.69
C ARG A 181 2.00 4.60 -17.12
N HIS A 182 1.43 3.92 -16.12
CA HIS A 182 0.07 4.20 -15.65
C HIS A 182 -0.02 4.79 -14.24
N GLY A 183 1.04 4.74 -13.44
CA GLY A 183 1.04 5.18 -12.05
C GLY A 183 1.71 6.53 -11.81
N ASP A 184 1.61 6.98 -10.56
CA ASP A 184 2.27 8.14 -9.97
C ASP A 184 3.32 7.73 -8.92
N GLY A 185 3.41 6.43 -8.63
CA GLY A 185 4.45 5.89 -7.79
C GLY A 185 4.57 4.37 -7.84
N PHE A 186 5.68 3.89 -7.31
CA PHE A 186 5.99 2.48 -7.14
C PHE A 186 6.15 2.18 -5.64
N LEU A 187 5.47 1.14 -5.15
CA LEU A 187 5.61 0.64 -3.79
C LEU A 187 6.23 -0.76 -3.82
N GLY A 188 7.51 -0.85 -3.43
CA GLY A 188 8.22 -2.11 -3.28
C GLY A 188 7.60 -2.98 -2.20
N ALA A 189 7.42 -4.27 -2.52
CA ALA A 189 6.80 -5.23 -1.61
C ALA A 189 7.64 -5.41 -0.33
N GLY A 190 6.94 -5.51 0.80
CA GLY A 190 7.56 -5.79 2.09
C GLY A 190 8.13 -7.20 2.20
N SER A 191 7.69 -8.12 1.36
CA SER A 191 8.23 -9.49 1.25
C SER A 191 9.42 -9.60 0.30
N SER A 192 9.91 -8.50 -0.27
CA SER A 192 11.12 -8.48 -1.11
C SER A 192 12.30 -7.91 -0.34
N SER A 193 13.49 -8.50 -0.50
CA SER A 193 14.72 -8.00 0.12
C SER A 193 15.04 -6.56 -0.32
N THR A 194 15.86 -5.86 0.47
CA THR A 194 16.35 -4.52 0.11
C THR A 194 17.17 -4.55 -1.17
N GLU A 195 17.94 -5.62 -1.41
CA GLU A 195 18.68 -5.82 -2.66
C GLU A 195 17.74 -5.95 -3.87
N SER A 196 16.70 -6.78 -3.77
CA SER A 196 15.70 -6.95 -4.83
C SER A 196 14.97 -5.63 -5.11
N PHE A 197 14.68 -4.87 -4.06
CA PHE A 197 14.11 -3.53 -4.19
C PHE A 197 15.07 -2.57 -4.91
N ALA A 198 16.36 -2.54 -4.56
CA ALA A 198 17.34 -1.72 -5.26
C ALA A 198 17.42 -2.06 -6.75
N ALA A 199 17.34 -3.35 -7.10
CA ALA A 199 17.26 -3.78 -8.50
C ALA A 199 15.98 -3.28 -9.20
N ALA A 200 14.83 -3.34 -8.52
CA ALA A 200 13.58 -2.78 -9.03
C ALA A 200 13.65 -1.25 -9.22
N VAL A 201 14.27 -0.51 -8.29
CA VAL A 201 14.48 0.94 -8.41
C VAL A 201 15.30 1.29 -9.65
N ARG A 202 16.36 0.52 -9.97
CA ARG A 202 17.13 0.72 -11.21
C ARG A 202 16.27 0.56 -12.46
N VAL A 203 15.38 -0.45 -12.46
CA VAL A 203 14.43 -0.65 -13.56
C VAL A 203 13.45 0.52 -13.65
N VAL A 204 12.84 0.94 -12.54
CA VAL A 204 11.90 2.07 -12.50
C VAL A 204 12.54 3.35 -13.03
N ARG A 205 13.77 3.67 -12.61
CA ARG A 205 14.49 4.86 -13.10
C ARG A 205 14.77 4.80 -14.59
N ARG A 206 15.21 3.64 -15.10
CA ARG A 206 15.39 3.44 -16.54
C ARG A 206 14.08 3.62 -17.32
N GLU A 207 12.99 3.04 -16.82
CA GLU A 207 11.67 3.16 -17.47
C GLU A 207 11.13 4.59 -17.42
N LEU A 208 11.41 5.36 -16.36
CA LEU A 208 11.06 6.78 -16.30
C LEU A 208 11.74 7.56 -17.44
N ASP A 209 13.04 7.33 -17.64
CA ASP A 209 13.81 7.96 -18.73
C ASP A 209 13.32 7.49 -20.11
N GLU A 210 13.19 6.19 -20.34
CA GLU A 210 12.78 5.61 -21.63
C GLU A 210 11.35 6.02 -22.04
N GLN A 211 10.46 6.20 -21.07
CA GLN A 211 9.08 6.64 -21.32
C GLN A 211 8.90 8.16 -21.26
N GLY A 212 9.97 8.93 -21.05
CA GLY A 212 9.92 10.40 -20.97
C GLY A 212 9.06 10.93 -19.81
N ARG A 213 8.97 10.17 -18.71
CA ARG A 213 8.16 10.51 -17.53
C ARG A 213 9.00 11.36 -16.56
N ASP A 214 8.41 12.46 -16.08
CA ASP A 214 9.04 13.31 -15.06
C ASP A 214 9.25 12.55 -13.74
N ALA A 215 10.51 12.24 -13.44
CA ALA A 215 10.91 11.52 -12.23
C ALA A 215 10.56 12.28 -10.93
N THR A 216 10.37 13.60 -10.97
CA THR A 216 9.96 14.38 -9.79
C THR A 216 8.51 14.16 -9.40
N ARG A 217 7.69 13.69 -10.35
CA ARG A 217 6.27 13.37 -10.18
C ARG A 217 6.00 11.89 -9.91
N PHE A 218 7.04 11.05 -9.92
CA PHE A 218 6.91 9.62 -9.68
C PHE A 218 7.61 9.22 -8.37
N ARG A 219 6.83 8.81 -7.38
CA ARG A 219 7.35 8.47 -6.05
C ARG A 219 7.82 7.01 -5.98
N ILE A 220 8.90 6.77 -5.26
CA ILE A 220 9.41 5.42 -5.00
C ILE A 220 9.32 5.14 -3.50
N GLY A 221 8.52 4.15 -3.11
CA GLY A 221 8.34 3.73 -1.72
C GLY A 221 8.70 2.27 -1.49
N LYS A 222 8.98 1.89 -0.24
CA LYS A 222 9.14 0.49 0.15
C LYS A 222 8.41 0.22 1.46
N ARG A 223 7.63 -0.86 1.51
CA ARG A 223 7.15 -1.42 2.78
C ARG A 223 8.27 -2.18 3.49
N VAL A 224 8.40 -2.00 4.79
CA VAL A 224 9.37 -2.72 5.62
C VAL A 224 8.65 -3.34 6.80
N TYR A 225 8.62 -4.67 6.87
CA TYR A 225 8.19 -5.38 8.08
C TYR A 225 9.29 -5.30 9.13
N LEU A 226 8.92 -4.92 10.34
CA LEU A 226 9.91 -4.63 11.37
C LEU A 226 9.44 -4.92 12.79
N MET A 227 10.42 -5.00 13.69
CA MET A 227 10.22 -5.08 15.13
C MET A 227 11.42 -4.44 15.84
N VAL A 228 11.15 -3.48 16.71
CA VAL A 228 12.13 -2.82 17.59
C VAL A 228 12.07 -3.49 18.96
N ASP A 229 13.20 -3.97 19.45
CA ASP A 229 13.33 -4.54 20.78
C ASP A 229 14.76 -4.31 21.32
N ASP A 230 14.93 -4.16 22.63
CA ASP A 230 16.26 -3.97 23.24
C ASP A 230 17.12 -5.23 23.16
N ASP A 231 16.50 -6.37 22.85
CA ASP A 231 17.13 -7.65 22.58
C ASP A 231 16.89 -8.06 21.12
N ALA A 232 17.96 -8.13 20.34
CA ALA A 232 17.88 -8.46 18.92
C ALA A 232 17.30 -9.86 18.65
N THR A 233 17.53 -10.83 19.54
CA THR A 233 16.98 -12.18 19.41
C THR A 233 15.47 -12.15 19.61
N ARG A 234 14.99 -11.45 20.64
CA ARG A 234 13.55 -11.28 20.89
C ARG A 234 12.87 -10.49 19.76
N ALA A 235 13.50 -9.44 19.24
CA ALA A 235 13.00 -8.71 18.07
C ALA A 235 12.81 -9.66 16.87
N ARG A 236 13.81 -10.53 16.64
CA ARG A 236 13.83 -11.49 15.55
C ARG A 236 12.73 -12.54 15.67
N GLU A 237 12.52 -13.08 16.85
CA GLU A 237 11.42 -14.03 17.12
C GLU A 237 10.06 -13.37 16.88
N ARG A 238 9.83 -12.20 17.47
CA ARG A 238 8.57 -11.45 17.36
C ARG A 238 8.24 -11.07 15.92
N VAL A 239 9.23 -10.61 15.14
CA VAL A 239 9.01 -10.27 13.73
C VAL A 239 8.65 -11.50 12.91
N MET A 240 9.25 -12.67 13.20
CA MET A 240 8.93 -13.91 12.50
C MET A 240 7.53 -14.40 12.84
N THR A 241 7.12 -14.39 14.10
CA THR A 241 5.75 -14.73 14.49
C THR A 241 4.74 -13.82 13.80
N GLY A 242 5.05 -12.52 13.67
CA GLY A 242 4.22 -11.58 12.93
C GLY A 242 4.12 -11.88 11.44
N LEU A 243 5.24 -12.19 10.79
CA LEU A 243 5.27 -12.56 9.37
C LEU A 243 4.55 -13.89 9.10
N GLU A 244 4.61 -14.86 10.01
CA GLU A 244 3.84 -16.11 9.91
C GLU A 244 2.32 -15.84 9.91
N ARG A 245 1.82 -14.88 10.71
CA ARG A 245 0.40 -14.48 10.67
C ARG A 245 -0.02 -13.88 9.32
N ILE A 246 0.88 -13.13 8.68
CA ILE A 246 0.61 -12.44 7.40
C ILE A 246 0.79 -13.39 6.20
N TYR A 247 1.86 -14.19 6.19
CA TYR A 247 2.32 -14.94 5.01
C TYR A 247 2.29 -16.46 5.17
N GLY A 248 2.06 -16.96 6.39
CA GLY A 248 2.30 -18.36 6.71
C GLY A 248 3.74 -18.78 6.40
N ASN A 249 3.89 -19.97 5.84
CA ASN A 249 5.20 -20.58 5.56
C ASN A 249 5.80 -20.15 4.21
N MET A 250 5.85 -18.84 3.94
CA MET A 250 6.44 -18.34 2.70
C MET A 250 7.97 -18.50 2.72
N ALA A 251 8.52 -19.19 1.71
CA ALA A 251 9.96 -19.42 1.62
C ALA A 251 10.76 -18.11 1.50
N GLY A 252 11.86 -18.00 2.25
CA GLY A 252 12.79 -16.87 2.22
C GLY A 252 12.29 -15.60 2.91
N ILE A 253 11.11 -15.63 3.54
CA ILE A 253 10.55 -14.46 4.25
C ILE A 253 11.40 -14.07 5.46
N ASP A 254 12.13 -15.02 6.03
CA ASP A 254 13.03 -14.84 7.16
C ASP A 254 14.19 -13.88 6.85
N ALA A 255 14.64 -13.80 5.59
CA ALA A 255 15.74 -12.91 5.20
C ALA A 255 15.33 -11.44 4.95
N VAL A 256 14.04 -11.13 5.05
CA VAL A 256 13.47 -9.84 4.60
C VAL A 256 13.24 -8.79 5.71
N PRO A 257 12.75 -9.12 6.91
CA PRO A 257 12.40 -8.09 7.89
C PRO A 257 13.62 -7.35 8.43
N VAL A 258 13.35 -6.15 8.94
CA VAL A 258 14.32 -5.36 9.73
C VAL A 258 13.92 -5.47 11.19
N ALA A 259 14.66 -6.22 12.00
CA ALA A 259 14.35 -6.38 13.41
C ALA A 259 15.61 -6.39 14.26
N GLY A 260 15.54 -5.75 15.43
CA GLY A 260 16.67 -5.65 16.35
C GLY A 260 16.49 -4.50 17.33
N THR A 261 17.62 -4.08 17.90
CA THR A 261 17.75 -2.83 18.66
C THR A 261 17.40 -1.61 17.81
N PRO A 262 17.09 -0.45 18.44
CA PRO A 262 16.82 0.77 17.69
C PRO A 262 17.91 1.12 16.64
N ASP A 263 19.18 0.90 16.97
CA ASP A 263 20.32 1.16 16.08
C ASP A 263 20.36 0.20 14.89
N GLU A 264 20.08 -1.10 15.11
CA GLU A 264 20.00 -2.10 14.05
C GLU A 264 18.81 -1.83 13.12
N VAL A 265 17.66 -1.44 13.68
CA VAL A 265 16.49 -1.07 12.88
C VAL A 265 16.80 0.20 12.08
N ALA A 266 17.42 1.21 12.70
CA ALA A 266 17.86 2.42 11.99
C ALA A 266 18.82 2.08 10.85
N GLN A 267 19.79 1.19 11.07
CA GLN A 267 20.70 0.72 10.01
C GLN A 267 19.94 0.05 8.85
N GLY A 268 18.99 -0.84 9.15
CA GLY A 268 18.15 -1.48 8.13
C GLY A 268 17.34 -0.47 7.32
N LEU A 269 16.74 0.54 7.98
CA LEU A 269 16.02 1.61 7.30
C LEU A 269 16.94 2.51 6.47
N ARG A 270 18.16 2.83 6.93
CA ARG A 270 19.17 3.53 6.12
C ARG A 270 19.51 2.76 4.85
N ALA A 271 19.63 1.44 4.92
CA ALA A 271 19.88 0.61 3.73
C ALA A 271 18.73 0.68 2.72
N VAL A 272 17.49 0.71 3.19
CA VAL A 272 16.29 0.90 2.33
C VAL A 272 16.29 2.28 1.67
N ILE A 273 16.64 3.33 2.43
CA ILE A 273 16.76 4.69 1.91
C ILE A 273 17.86 4.77 0.85
N ALA A 274 19.04 4.21 1.14
CA ALA A 274 20.16 4.15 0.21
C ALA A 274 19.84 3.35 -1.07
N ALA A 275 18.97 2.35 -0.98
CA ALA A 275 18.44 1.62 -2.14
C ALA A 275 17.52 2.46 -3.05
N GLY A 276 17.17 3.68 -2.64
CA GLY A 276 16.43 4.66 -3.44
C GLY A 276 14.98 4.86 -3.04
N ALA A 277 14.57 4.38 -1.86
CA ALA A 277 13.26 4.71 -1.29
C ALA A 277 13.21 6.21 -0.96
N GLN A 278 12.14 6.87 -1.41
CA GLN A 278 11.76 8.24 -1.06
C GLN A 278 10.66 8.26 0.02
N MET A 279 9.95 7.14 0.16
CA MET A 279 9.01 6.85 1.25
C MET A 279 9.31 5.47 1.84
N VAL A 280 9.39 5.39 3.17
CA VAL A 280 9.45 4.12 3.90
C VAL A 280 8.11 3.92 4.60
N LEU A 281 7.41 2.85 4.22
CA LEU A 281 6.21 2.39 4.90
C LEU A 281 6.65 1.40 5.98
N CYS A 282 6.81 1.89 7.21
CA CYS A 282 7.07 1.10 8.39
C CYS A 282 5.85 0.21 8.68
N ASN A 283 6.07 -1.08 8.83
CA ASN A 283 5.02 -2.04 9.15
C ASN A 283 5.46 -2.87 10.35
N PRO A 284 5.28 -2.37 11.58
CA PRO A 284 5.30 -3.22 12.76
C PRO A 284 4.41 -4.45 12.56
N VAL A 285 4.79 -5.55 13.18
CA VAL A 285 4.04 -6.81 13.12
C VAL A 285 3.69 -7.30 14.52
N GLY A 286 3.21 -6.37 15.36
CA GLY A 286 2.66 -6.68 16.68
C GLY A 286 1.48 -7.64 16.59
N ALA A 287 1.16 -8.28 17.70
CA ALA A 287 0.01 -9.18 17.79
C ALA A 287 -1.31 -8.42 18.00
N THR A 288 -1.23 -7.20 18.55
CA THR A 288 -2.38 -6.38 18.93
C THR A 288 -2.20 -4.93 18.49
N VAL A 289 -3.30 -4.17 18.45
CA VAL A 289 -3.26 -2.72 18.19
C VAL A 289 -2.38 -1.99 19.20
N ALA A 290 -2.39 -2.43 20.46
CA ALA A 290 -1.54 -1.87 21.52
C ALA A 290 -0.04 -2.11 21.26
N GLU A 291 0.34 -3.32 20.84
CA GLU A 291 1.72 -3.62 20.48
C GLU A 291 2.17 -2.85 19.23
N ASP A 292 1.33 -2.76 18.20
CA ASP A 292 1.66 -1.95 17.02
C ASP A 292 1.82 -0.47 17.40
N ARG A 293 1.00 0.04 18.33
CA ARG A 293 1.11 1.41 18.83
C ARG A 293 2.42 1.64 19.58
N GLU A 294 2.78 0.73 20.48
CA GLU A 294 4.06 0.76 21.20
C GLU A 294 5.22 0.81 20.20
N GLN A 295 5.21 -0.07 19.19
CA GLN A 295 6.23 -0.10 18.15
C GLN A 295 6.29 1.19 17.34
N MET A 296 5.14 1.79 17.00
CA MET A 296 5.07 3.10 16.33
C MET A 296 5.71 4.20 17.19
N GLU A 297 5.43 4.23 18.49
CA GLU A 297 6.00 5.20 19.43
C GLU A 297 7.53 5.02 19.58
N ARG A 298 7.99 3.77 19.70
CA ARG A 298 9.42 3.44 19.72
C ARG A 298 10.15 3.83 18.45
N LEU A 299 9.55 3.57 17.28
CA LEU A 299 10.12 4.02 16.00
C LEU A 299 10.33 5.54 15.99
N ALA A 300 9.28 6.29 16.36
CA ALA A 300 9.33 7.75 16.35
C ALA A 300 10.33 8.32 17.37
N ALA A 301 10.47 7.70 18.55
CA ALA A 301 11.34 8.19 19.60
C ALA A 301 12.81 7.76 19.45
N GLU A 302 13.05 6.52 19.02
CA GLU A 302 14.37 5.88 19.13
C GLU A 302 15.04 5.62 17.78
N VAL A 303 14.27 5.48 16.69
CA VAL A 303 14.78 5.06 15.37
C VAL A 303 14.80 6.21 14.36
N LEU A 304 13.65 6.82 14.10
CA LEU A 304 13.50 7.86 13.07
C LEU A 304 14.40 9.09 13.28
N PRO A 305 14.66 9.57 14.52
CA PRO A 305 15.60 10.67 14.75
C PRO A 305 17.02 10.38 14.28
N GLN A 306 17.40 9.10 14.17
CA GLN A 306 18.72 8.70 13.69
C GLN A 306 18.83 8.67 12.14
N LEU A 307 17.72 8.91 11.44
CA LEU A 307 17.62 8.90 9.97
C LEU A 307 17.48 10.30 9.37
N ALA A 308 17.42 11.33 10.24
CA ALA A 308 17.30 12.73 9.88
C ALA A 308 18.62 13.30 9.33
#